data_AF-A0A2H9MW77-F1
#
_entry.id   AF-A0A2H9MW77-F1
#
_cell.length_a   1.000
_cell.length_b   1.000
_cell.length_c   1.000
_cell.angle_alpha   90.00
_cell.angle_beta   90.00
_cell.angle_gamma   90.00
#
_symmetry.space_group_name_H-M   'P 1'
#
loop_
_entity.id
_entity.type
_entity.pdbx_description
1 polymer ?
#
loop_
_entity_poly.entity_id
_entity_poly.type
_entity_poly.pdbx_seq_one_letter_code
_entity_poly.pdbx_strand_id
1 'polypeptide(L)'
;MKITQTIPIHVAFLAVFPVIFLFSENMQELVPTDIIIPLLVIIPISLTVFFVLKLILKDFNKAALIVSIGLVLFFTYGHFYSIFKGFTIFDEDIGRHRYIVIPFILGIFVPAYFIIKSKIDFKNITKIVNVISIVLVGMVILNIITFGVTEIESYSLVHFEPSDSNIELQNMHNTPDVYYIILDEYGGPESMKYLNYDNSKFYEFLKEKNFIIPEKSTSNYPMTHFSIPSSMNMEYVNYLSNILGEDSKTFLPLREILYESKVISNFKSLGYDIVIFESGFVSPENFVLVDDIVCHEEGIDSVLLDTITRTSMIGYFKERQEEQKIRDRINCVFSEIKTIGNNKDVPIFVFAHMLIPHPPNVFGPNGEAVIPGNPISSEIWDEKIAYIDQVKFV
;
A
#
# COMPACT_ATOMS: atom_id res chain seq x y z
N MET A 1 12.88 24.63 43.84
CA MET A 1 12.63 23.34 43.18
C MET A 1 13.63 23.20 42.03
N LYS A 2 14.75 22.47 42.21
CA LYS A 2 15.77 22.33 41.17
C LYS A 2 15.30 21.29 40.15
N ILE A 3 14.81 21.73 39.00
CA ILE A 3 14.59 20.87 37.83
C ILE A 3 15.98 20.56 37.25
N THR A 4 16.68 19.61 37.87
CA THR A 4 18.00 19.13 37.42
C THR A 4 17.93 17.80 36.68
N GLN A 5 16.74 17.28 36.38
CA GLN A 5 16.57 16.08 35.57
C GLN A 5 16.49 16.46 34.09
N THR A 6 17.39 15.89 33.28
CA THR A 6 17.27 15.97 31.82
C THR A 6 16.10 15.07 31.43
N ILE A 7 15.09 15.63 30.76
CA ILE A 7 13.95 14.89 30.25
C ILE A 7 14.36 14.25 28.90
N PRO A 8 14.51 12.92 28.78
CA PRO A 8 14.64 12.16 27.54
C PRO A 8 13.43 12.30 26.61
N ILE A 9 13.30 13.46 25.98
CA ILE A 9 12.34 13.71 24.92
C ILE A 9 12.62 12.87 23.66
N HIS A 10 13.86 12.38 23.50
CA HIS A 10 14.27 11.58 22.36
C HIS A 10 13.45 10.30 22.18
N VAL A 11 12.84 9.73 23.23
CA VAL A 11 11.92 8.60 23.08
C VAL A 11 10.72 8.97 22.22
N ALA A 12 10.09 10.10 22.49
CA ALA A 12 8.94 10.58 21.71
C ALA A 12 9.36 11.02 20.31
N PHE A 13 10.47 11.75 20.19
CA PHE A 13 10.95 12.25 18.89
C PHE A 13 11.38 11.10 17.96
N LEU A 14 12.05 10.07 18.47
CA LEU A 14 12.42 8.90 17.67
C LEU A 14 11.22 7.99 17.36
N ALA A 15 10.13 8.06 18.13
CA ALA A 15 8.87 7.40 17.79
C ALA A 15 8.09 8.16 16.70
N VAL A 16 8.14 9.50 16.70
CA VAL A 16 7.54 10.35 15.67
C VAL A 16 8.32 10.28 14.35
N PHE A 17 9.64 10.29 14.43
CA PHE A 17 10.55 10.37 13.29
C PHE A 17 10.21 9.43 12.11
N PRO A 18 10.08 8.10 12.27
CA PRO A 18 9.80 7.21 11.14
C PRO A 18 8.46 7.50 10.47
N VAL A 19 7.45 7.96 11.23
CA VAL A 19 6.14 8.31 10.67
C VAL A 19 6.24 9.52 9.77
N ILE A 20 6.83 10.62 10.28
CA ILE A 20 6.92 11.86 9.51
C ILE A 20 7.91 11.74 8.35
N PHE A 21 8.96 10.95 8.51
CA PHE A 21 9.94 10.70 7.45
C PHE A 21 9.30 9.93 6.31
N LEU A 22 8.60 8.83 6.61
CA LEU A 22 7.95 8.06 5.56
C LEU A 22 6.82 8.85 4.90
N PHE A 23 6.09 9.67 5.66
CA PHE A 23 5.14 10.62 5.08
C PHE A 23 5.84 11.61 4.13
N SER A 24 6.97 12.20 4.52
CA SER A 24 7.66 13.19 3.68
C SER A 24 8.16 12.61 2.35
N GLU A 25 8.52 11.33 2.32
CA GLU A 25 8.95 10.64 1.09
C GLU A 25 7.78 10.17 0.21
N ASN A 26 6.54 10.27 0.70
CA ASN A 26 5.33 9.77 0.03
C ASN A 26 4.20 10.82 -0.05
N MET A 27 4.54 12.12 0.04
CA MET A 27 3.56 13.22 -0.02
C MET A 27 2.79 13.28 -1.34
N GLN A 28 3.35 12.69 -2.39
CA GLN A 28 2.70 12.54 -3.68
C GLN A 28 1.46 11.61 -3.63
N GLU A 29 1.35 10.72 -2.65
CA GLU A 29 0.26 9.74 -2.51
C GLU A 29 -0.58 9.93 -1.24
N LEU A 30 -0.04 10.61 -0.24
CA LEU A 30 -0.60 10.74 1.10
C LEU A 30 -1.05 12.17 1.40
N VAL A 31 -2.10 12.28 2.21
CA VAL A 31 -2.57 13.56 2.76
C VAL A 31 -2.08 13.74 4.20
N PRO A 32 -1.95 14.98 4.71
CA PRO A 32 -1.43 15.23 6.06
C PRO A 32 -2.17 14.50 7.19
N THR A 33 -3.44 14.13 7.02
CA THR A 33 -4.21 13.37 8.00
C THR A 33 -3.74 11.92 8.15
N ASP A 34 -3.03 11.37 7.16
CA ASP A 34 -2.57 9.98 7.17
C ASP A 34 -1.53 9.69 8.26
N ILE A 35 -0.90 10.72 8.83
CA ILE A 35 0.04 10.57 9.96
C ILE A 35 -0.67 10.32 11.29
N ILE A 36 -1.96 10.65 11.41
CA ILE A 36 -2.67 10.65 12.70
C ILE A 36 -2.72 9.25 13.30
N ILE A 37 -3.19 8.26 12.51
CA ILE A 37 -3.33 6.88 12.97
C ILE A 37 -1.97 6.28 13.38
N PRO A 38 -0.91 6.33 12.55
CA PRO A 38 0.40 5.83 12.95
C PRO A 38 0.96 6.50 14.21
N LEU A 39 0.80 7.82 14.39
CA LEU A 39 1.27 8.51 15.59
C LEU A 39 0.48 8.07 16.83
N LEU A 40 -0.83 7.89 16.72
CA LEU A 40 -1.70 7.39 17.79
C LEU A 40 -1.38 5.94 18.19
N VAL A 41 -0.75 5.15 17.32
CA VAL A 41 -0.32 3.78 17.63
C VAL A 41 1.11 3.76 18.16
N ILE A 42 2.06 4.36 17.44
CA ILE A 42 3.50 4.22 17.70
C ILE A 42 3.95 4.99 18.94
N ILE A 43 3.42 6.20 19.18
CA ILE A 43 3.81 6.99 20.35
C ILE A 43 3.37 6.30 21.65
N PRO A 44 2.09 5.89 21.83
CA PRO A 44 1.68 5.23 23.07
C PRO A 44 2.41 3.91 23.33
N ILE A 45 2.66 3.10 22.31
CA ILE A 45 3.45 1.86 22.45
C ILE A 45 4.86 2.19 22.95
N SER A 46 5.53 3.14 22.30
CA SER A 46 6.91 3.55 22.64
C SER A 46 7.00 4.10 24.06
N LEU A 47 6.06 4.97 24.45
CA LEU A 47 5.99 5.54 25.80
C LEU A 47 5.66 4.47 26.84
N THR A 48 4.77 3.51 26.53
CA THR A 48 4.45 2.40 27.43
C THR A 48 5.69 1.56 27.71
N VAL A 49 6.43 1.15 26.67
CA VAL A 49 7.68 0.39 26.82
C VAL A 49 8.69 1.20 27.66
N PHE A 50 8.81 2.50 27.41
CA PHE A 50 9.68 3.39 28.18
C PHE A 50 9.29 3.46 29.66
N PHE A 51 8.01 3.67 29.98
CA PHE A 51 7.56 3.75 31.36
C PHE A 51 7.71 2.41 32.09
N VAL A 52 7.43 1.29 31.43
CA VAL A 52 7.66 -0.06 31.99
C VAL A 52 9.14 -0.27 32.31
N LEU A 53 10.04 0.03 31.36
CA LEU A 53 11.49 -0.08 31.60
C LEU A 53 11.98 0.89 32.67
N LYS A 54 11.44 2.11 32.73
CA LYS A 54 11.74 3.07 33.80
C LYS A 54 11.35 2.50 35.16
N LEU A 55 10.19 1.86 35.28
CA LEU A 55 9.74 1.25 36.54
C LEU A 55 10.66 0.11 36.98
N ILE A 56 11.09 -0.74 36.04
CA ILE A 56 11.99 -1.87 36.29
C ILE A 56 13.39 -1.39 36.70
N LEU A 57 13.98 -0.47 35.92
CA LEU A 57 15.35 -0.01 36.10
C LEU A 57 15.50 1.08 37.16
N LYS A 58 14.40 1.77 37.49
CA LYS A 58 14.37 2.94 38.38
C LYS A 58 15.32 4.07 37.93
N ASP A 59 15.67 4.10 36.65
CA ASP A 59 16.57 5.08 36.03
C ASP A 59 15.98 5.57 34.71
N PHE A 60 15.71 6.88 34.65
CA PHE A 60 15.04 7.52 33.54
C PHE A 60 15.92 7.56 32.26
N ASN A 61 17.22 7.79 32.42
CA ASN A 61 18.14 7.93 31.30
C ASN A 61 18.46 6.56 30.69
N LYS A 62 18.69 5.54 31.53
CA LYS A 62 18.95 4.18 31.06
C LYS A 62 17.75 3.60 30.31
N ALA A 63 16.55 3.74 30.86
CA ALA A 63 15.32 3.27 30.22
C ALA A 63 15.12 3.94 28.85
N ALA A 64 15.31 5.26 28.77
CA ALA A 64 15.15 6.00 27.53
C ALA A 64 16.14 5.56 26.46
N LEU A 65 17.43 5.44 26.80
CA LEU A 65 18.46 5.03 25.85
C LEU A 65 18.22 3.62 25.30
N ILE A 66 17.77 2.69 26.15
CA ILE A 66 17.43 1.32 25.72
C ILE A 66 16.25 1.35 24.75
N VAL A 67 15.19 2.09 25.07
CA VAL A 67 14.04 2.23 24.16
C VAL A 67 14.46 2.88 22.85
N SER A 68 15.29 3.90 22.87
CA SER A 68 15.73 4.58 21.65
C SER A 68 16.62 3.73 20.76
N ILE A 69 17.50 2.91 21.33
CA ILE A 69 18.23 1.88 20.56
C ILE A 69 17.23 0.90 19.94
N GLY A 70 16.24 0.45 20.72
CA GLY A 70 15.17 -0.41 20.24
C GLY A 70 14.38 0.20 19.08
N LEU A 71 13.92 1.45 19.19
CA LEU A 71 13.16 2.15 18.16
C LEU A 71 13.98 2.30 16.87
N VAL A 72 15.23 2.76 16.97
CA VAL A 72 16.10 2.93 15.80
C VAL A 72 16.31 1.59 15.08
N LEU A 73 16.66 0.52 15.80
CA LEU A 73 16.84 -0.80 15.21
C LEU A 73 15.53 -1.39 14.69
N PHE A 74 14.41 -1.16 15.37
CA PHE A 74 13.09 -1.65 14.97
C PHE A 74 12.66 -1.09 13.61
N PHE A 75 12.77 0.23 13.43
CA PHE A 75 12.31 0.90 12.21
C PHE A 75 13.35 0.91 11.07
N THR A 76 14.63 0.66 11.34
CA THR A 76 15.65 0.55 10.28
C THR A 76 15.77 -0.85 9.68
N TYR A 77 15.13 -1.86 10.28
CA TYR A 77 15.27 -3.26 9.88
C TYR A 77 14.94 -3.51 8.40
N GLY A 78 13.82 -3.00 7.89
CA GLY A 78 13.40 -3.22 6.51
C GLY A 78 14.38 -2.62 5.48
N HIS A 79 15.02 -1.49 5.80
CA HIS A 79 16.06 -0.91 4.94
C HIS A 79 17.28 -1.81 4.85
N PHE A 80 17.73 -2.37 5.99
CA PHE A 80 18.81 -3.36 5.98
C PHE A 80 18.40 -4.63 5.24
N TYR A 81 17.19 -5.14 5.48
CA TYR A 81 16.67 -6.30 4.75
C TYR A 81 16.68 -6.06 3.23
N SER A 82 16.20 -4.90 2.76
CA SER A 82 16.19 -4.54 1.35
C SER A 82 17.58 -4.55 0.71
N ILE A 83 18.61 -4.03 1.41
CA ILE A 83 19.99 -4.02 0.92
C ILE A 83 20.57 -5.44 0.78
N PHE A 84 20.22 -6.33 1.70
CA PHE A 84 20.75 -7.69 1.74
C PHE A 84 19.88 -8.72 1.03
N LYS A 85 18.64 -8.38 0.63
CA LYS A 85 17.73 -9.31 -0.05
C LYS A 85 18.37 -9.83 -1.34
N GLY A 86 18.40 -11.16 -1.50
CA GLY A 86 19.01 -11.81 -2.66
C GLY A 86 20.54 -11.88 -2.63
N PHE A 87 21.18 -11.43 -1.54
CA PHE A 87 22.63 -11.52 -1.39
C PHE A 87 23.05 -12.95 -1.01
N THR A 88 23.79 -13.59 -1.91
CA THR A 88 24.23 -14.99 -1.76
C THR A 88 25.72 -15.08 -1.44
N ILE A 89 26.07 -15.98 -0.52
CA ILE A 89 27.46 -16.38 -0.25
C ILE A 89 27.51 -17.92 -0.23
N PHE A 90 28.42 -18.52 -1.01
CA PHE A 90 28.55 -19.99 -1.14
C PHE A 90 27.21 -20.68 -1.47
N ASP A 91 26.46 -20.12 -2.41
CA ASP A 91 25.13 -20.59 -2.84
C ASP A 91 24.02 -20.54 -1.77
N GLU A 92 24.30 -19.98 -0.59
CA GLU A 92 23.30 -19.71 0.45
C GLU A 92 22.88 -18.24 0.43
N ASP A 93 21.57 -18.00 0.38
CA ASP A 93 20.97 -16.67 0.49
C ASP A 93 21.00 -16.21 1.95
N ILE A 94 21.97 -15.37 2.26
CA ILE A 94 22.14 -14.77 3.61
C ILE A 94 21.25 -13.54 3.80
N GLY A 95 20.56 -13.09 2.75
CA GLY A 95 19.57 -12.02 2.78
C GLY A 95 18.28 -12.38 3.50
N ARG A 96 18.08 -13.66 3.84
CA ARG A 96 16.86 -14.12 4.52
C ARG A 96 16.71 -13.50 5.91
N HIS A 97 15.47 -13.17 6.28
CA HIS A 97 15.11 -12.60 7.59
C HIS A 97 15.73 -13.35 8.78
N ARG A 98 15.82 -14.69 8.71
CA ARG A 98 16.40 -15.55 9.76
C ARG A 98 17.85 -15.23 10.11
N TYR A 99 18.61 -14.69 9.16
CA TYR A 99 20.01 -14.31 9.38
C TYR A 99 20.11 -12.85 9.82
N ILE A 100 19.37 -11.95 9.19
CA ILE A 100 19.42 -10.50 9.47
C ILE A 100 18.84 -10.15 10.84
N VAL A 101 17.87 -10.92 11.35
CA VAL A 101 17.28 -10.67 12.68
C VAL A 101 18.29 -10.86 13.82
N ILE A 102 19.29 -11.73 13.65
CA ILE A 102 20.30 -12.05 14.67
C ILE A 102 21.12 -10.81 15.09
N PRO A 103 21.81 -10.10 14.17
CA PRO A 103 22.57 -8.90 14.54
C PRO A 103 21.68 -7.78 15.09
N PHE A 104 20.43 -7.66 14.67
CA PHE A 104 19.48 -6.68 15.23
C PHE A 104 19.12 -7.01 16.68
N ILE A 105 18.78 -8.27 16.98
CA ILE A 105 18.54 -8.74 18.35
C ILE A 105 19.78 -8.50 19.22
N LEU A 106 20.97 -8.88 18.74
CA LEU A 106 22.22 -8.62 19.46
C LEU A 106 22.47 -7.12 19.66
N GLY A 107 22.17 -6.30 18.66
CA GLY A 107 22.27 -4.84 18.70
C GLY A 107 21.35 -4.18 19.72
N ILE A 108 20.24 -4.83 20.11
CA ILE A 108 19.37 -4.37 21.19
C ILE A 108 19.90 -4.87 22.54
N PHE A 109 20.10 -6.18 22.69
CA PHE A 109 20.34 -6.80 23.99
C PHE A 109 21.76 -6.57 24.54
N VAL A 110 22.78 -6.53 23.68
CA VAL A 110 24.16 -6.33 24.12
C VAL A 110 24.37 -4.92 24.69
N PRO A 111 24.00 -3.82 24.00
CA PRO A 111 24.06 -2.48 24.58
C PRO A 111 23.17 -2.32 25.80
N ALA A 112 21.96 -2.89 25.79
CA ALA A 112 21.06 -2.84 26.94
C ALA A 112 21.70 -3.47 28.19
N TYR A 113 22.33 -4.65 28.05
CA TYR A 113 23.05 -5.29 29.15
C TYR A 113 24.14 -4.39 29.74
N PHE A 114 24.98 -3.78 28.89
CA PHE A 114 26.03 -2.87 29.35
C PHE A 114 25.48 -1.59 29.99
N ILE A 115 24.43 -0.98 29.43
CA ILE A 115 23.76 0.21 30.00
C ILE A 115 23.20 -0.11 31.40
N ILE A 116 22.56 -1.26 31.55
CA ILE A 116 21.98 -1.70 32.84
C ILE A 116 23.09 -1.88 33.88
N LYS A 117 24.16 -2.60 33.54
CA LYS A 117 25.27 -2.90 34.46
C LYS A 117 26.20 -1.71 34.73
N SER A 118 26.20 -0.71 33.86
CA SER A 118 27.06 0.46 33.98
C SER A 118 26.70 1.33 35.18
N LYS A 119 27.72 1.91 35.82
CA LYS A 119 27.59 2.93 36.88
C LYS A 119 27.75 4.36 36.34
N ILE A 120 27.88 4.52 35.02
CA ILE A 120 28.02 5.82 34.36
C ILE A 120 26.74 6.63 34.50
N ASP A 121 26.87 7.94 34.69
CA ASP A 121 25.75 8.88 34.57
C ASP A 121 25.43 9.14 33.08
N PHE A 122 24.32 8.59 32.62
CA PHE A 122 23.86 8.69 31.23
C PHE A 122 23.21 10.04 30.88
N LYS A 123 23.20 11.03 31.79
CA LYS A 123 22.58 12.34 31.55
C LYS A 123 23.17 13.08 30.34
N ASN A 124 24.50 13.08 30.18
CA ASN A 124 25.13 13.77 29.04
C ASN A 124 24.84 13.07 27.71
N ILE A 125 24.85 11.73 27.69
CA ILE A 125 24.47 10.95 26.50
C ILE A 125 23.00 11.23 26.16
N THR A 126 22.12 11.27 27.16
CA THR A 126 20.71 11.63 26.98
C THR A 126 20.54 13.02 26.37
N LYS A 127 21.33 14.02 26.79
CA LYS A 127 21.31 15.35 26.16
C LYS A 127 21.74 15.30 24.70
N ILE A 128 22.79 14.54 24.37
CA ILE A 128 23.26 14.38 22.99
C ILE A 128 22.16 13.74 22.13
N VAL A 129 21.57 12.64 22.60
CA VAL A 129 20.51 11.93 21.85
C VAL A 129 19.25 12.79 21.71
N ASN A 130 18.89 13.60 22.72
CA ASN A 130 17.85 14.62 22.59
C ASN A 130 18.13 15.58 21.43
N VAL A 131 19.34 16.15 21.38
CA VAL A 131 19.73 17.07 20.30
C VAL A 131 19.65 16.38 18.95
N ILE A 132 20.20 15.16 18.82
CA ILE A 132 20.13 14.37 17.58
C ILE A 132 18.67 14.17 17.16
N SER A 133 17.80 13.74 18.07
CA SER A 133 16.39 13.48 17.76
C SER A 133 15.63 14.75 17.34
N ILE A 134 15.94 15.90 17.94
CA ILE A 134 15.36 17.20 17.55
C ILE A 134 15.83 17.57 16.15
N VAL A 135 17.13 17.42 15.86
CA VAL A 135 17.69 17.74 14.55
C VAL A 135 17.09 16.85 13.46
N LEU A 136 16.98 15.54 13.71
CA LEU A 136 16.36 14.59 12.76
C LEU A 136 14.90 14.97 12.45
N VAL A 137 14.08 15.19 13.48
CA VAL A 137 12.67 15.60 13.30
C VAL A 137 12.60 16.98 12.63
N GLY A 138 13.45 17.92 13.01
CA GLY A 138 13.50 19.27 12.43
C GLY A 138 13.86 19.27 10.95
N MET A 139 14.78 18.41 10.52
CA MET A 139 15.13 18.24 9.10
C MET A 139 13.95 17.72 8.28
N VAL A 140 13.21 16.74 8.81
CA VAL A 140 12.03 16.19 8.13
C VAL A 140 10.89 17.22 8.08
N ILE A 141 10.64 17.94 9.17
CA ILE A 141 9.64 19.02 9.18
C ILE A 141 10.00 20.10 8.16
N LEU A 142 11.29 20.47 8.06
CA LEU A 142 11.74 21.43 7.05
C LEU A 142 11.44 20.91 5.63
N ASN A 143 11.72 19.64 5.34
CA ASN A 143 11.40 19.00 4.07
C ASN A 143 9.89 19.08 3.75
N ILE A 144 9.04 18.69 4.71
CA ILE A 144 7.57 18.77 4.58
C ILE A 144 7.10 20.21 4.31
N ILE A 145 7.66 21.20 5.00
CA ILE A 145 7.27 22.60 4.80
C ILE A 145 7.72 23.11 3.42
N THR A 146 8.91 22.74 2.96
CA THR A 146 9.45 23.26 1.69
C THR A 146 8.82 22.63 0.46
N PHE A 147 8.46 21.34 0.51
CA PHE A 147 7.94 20.61 -0.64
C PHE A 147 6.44 20.29 -0.54
N GLY A 148 5.93 20.12 0.67
CA GLY A 148 4.53 19.75 0.89
C GLY A 148 3.54 20.88 0.66
N VAL A 149 3.92 22.13 0.96
CA VAL A 149 3.03 23.28 0.79
C VAL A 149 2.70 23.51 -0.69
N THR A 150 3.68 23.35 -1.58
CA THR A 150 3.48 23.51 -3.03
C THR A 150 2.57 22.43 -3.61
N GLU A 151 2.67 21.18 -3.15
CA GLU A 151 1.81 20.10 -3.64
C GLU A 151 0.37 20.22 -3.14
N ILE A 152 0.17 20.61 -1.88
CA ILE A 152 -1.16 20.80 -1.27
C ILE A 152 -1.90 21.99 -1.91
N GLU A 153 -1.20 23.09 -2.21
CA GLU A 153 -1.78 24.22 -2.92
C GLU A 153 -2.19 23.84 -4.35
N SER A 154 -1.35 23.11 -5.09
CA SER A 154 -1.68 22.63 -6.44
C SER A 154 -2.89 21.69 -6.46
N TYR A 155 -3.02 20.82 -5.46
CA TYR A 155 -4.18 19.95 -5.28
C TYR A 155 -5.49 20.74 -5.09
N SER A 156 -5.46 21.79 -4.27
CA SER A 156 -6.64 22.62 -3.97
C SER A 156 -7.16 23.43 -5.17
N LEU A 157 -6.35 23.55 -6.25
CA LEU A 157 -6.71 24.26 -7.48
C LEU A 157 -7.51 23.38 -8.46
N VAL A 158 -7.56 22.06 -8.24
CA VAL A 158 -8.33 21.16 -9.09
C VAL A 158 -9.80 21.23 -8.67
N HIS A 159 -10.54 22.14 -9.30
CA HIS A 159 -12.00 22.19 -9.17
C HIS A 159 -12.64 21.19 -10.12
N PHE A 160 -13.21 20.13 -9.57
CA PHE A 160 -14.08 19.22 -10.30
C PHE A 160 -15.45 19.87 -10.43
N GLU A 161 -15.73 20.43 -11.61
CA GLU A 161 -17.11 20.72 -11.97
C GLU A 161 -17.78 19.41 -12.41
N PRO A 162 -18.90 19.00 -11.77
CA PRO A 162 -19.69 17.90 -12.27
C PRO A 162 -20.02 18.16 -13.74
N SER A 163 -19.64 17.23 -14.61
CA SER A 163 -20.01 17.32 -16.01
C SER A 163 -21.53 17.26 -16.12
N ASP A 164 -22.16 18.41 -16.38
CA ASP A 164 -23.62 18.60 -16.56
C ASP A 164 -24.19 17.85 -17.79
N SER A 165 -23.40 17.00 -18.45
CA SER A 165 -23.86 16.15 -19.54
C SER A 165 -24.64 14.96 -18.96
N ASN A 166 -25.83 15.21 -18.44
CA ASN A 166 -26.80 14.16 -18.18
C ASN A 166 -27.03 13.40 -19.50
N ILE A 167 -26.68 12.10 -19.51
CA ILE A 167 -27.02 11.24 -20.64
C ILE A 167 -28.54 11.25 -20.75
N GLU A 168 -29.06 11.71 -21.89
CA GLU A 168 -30.49 11.77 -22.11
C GLU A 168 -31.03 10.33 -22.16
N LEU A 169 -31.82 9.99 -21.14
CA LEU A 169 -32.44 8.68 -20.95
C LEU A 169 -33.40 8.40 -22.11
N GLN A 170 -32.96 7.67 -23.12
CA GLN A 170 -33.84 7.15 -24.16
C GLN A 170 -34.05 5.64 -23.97
N ASN A 171 -35.29 5.27 -23.61
CA ASN A 171 -35.83 3.91 -23.60
C ASN A 171 -35.00 2.86 -22.83
N MET A 172 -34.82 3.09 -21.53
CA MET A 172 -34.27 2.13 -20.57
C MET A 172 -35.29 1.03 -20.22
N HIS A 173 -35.49 0.07 -21.13
CA HIS A 173 -36.27 -1.14 -20.85
C HIS A 173 -35.41 -2.39 -21.09
N ASN A 174 -35.44 -3.33 -20.14
CA ASN A 174 -34.70 -4.60 -20.18
C ASN A 174 -33.20 -4.44 -20.47
N THR A 175 -32.54 -3.48 -19.83
CA THR A 175 -31.09 -3.36 -19.93
C THR A 175 -30.40 -4.44 -19.09
N PRO A 176 -29.31 -5.05 -19.59
CA PRO A 176 -28.61 -6.11 -18.88
C PRO A 176 -27.77 -5.56 -17.73
N ASP A 177 -27.40 -6.43 -16.80
CA ASP A 177 -26.28 -6.15 -15.89
C ASP A 177 -25.00 -5.93 -16.69
N VAL A 178 -24.15 -5.02 -16.21
CA VAL A 178 -22.88 -4.67 -16.84
C VAL A 178 -21.75 -4.94 -15.86
N TYR A 179 -20.79 -5.78 -16.26
CA TYR A 179 -19.62 -6.13 -15.47
C TYR A 179 -18.38 -5.53 -16.12
N TYR A 180 -17.75 -4.57 -15.46
CA TYR A 180 -16.46 -4.01 -15.84
C TYR A 180 -15.36 -4.60 -14.97
N ILE A 181 -14.70 -5.63 -15.49
CA ILE A 181 -13.68 -6.42 -14.80
C ILE A 181 -12.31 -6.04 -15.37
N ILE A 182 -11.40 -5.64 -14.49
CA ILE A 182 -10.02 -5.30 -14.82
C ILE A 182 -9.09 -6.20 -14.01
N LEU A 183 -8.24 -6.94 -14.72
CA LEU A 183 -7.17 -7.74 -14.15
C LEU A 183 -5.87 -6.92 -14.25
N ASP A 184 -5.39 -6.40 -13.12
CA ASP A 184 -4.22 -5.51 -13.08
C ASP A 184 -2.96 -6.23 -13.57
N GLU A 185 -2.23 -5.55 -14.44
CA GLU A 185 -1.07 -6.06 -15.20
C GLU A 185 -1.32 -7.29 -16.07
N TYR A 186 -2.57 -7.67 -16.37
CA TYR A 186 -2.84 -8.80 -17.27
C TYR A 186 -2.42 -8.49 -18.71
N GLY A 187 -1.46 -9.25 -19.23
CA GLY A 187 -0.93 -9.06 -20.58
C GLY A 187 -1.89 -9.50 -21.68
N GLY A 188 -2.06 -8.64 -22.70
CA GLY A 188 -2.74 -9.00 -23.94
C GLY A 188 -1.94 -9.98 -24.82
N PRO A 189 -2.50 -10.39 -25.98
CA PRO A 189 -1.86 -11.36 -26.88
C PRO A 189 -0.43 -11.00 -27.31
N GLU A 190 -0.14 -9.72 -27.54
CA GLU A 190 1.22 -9.28 -27.87
C GLU A 190 2.18 -9.39 -26.67
N SER A 191 1.77 -8.98 -25.47
CA SER A 191 2.58 -9.07 -24.25
C SER A 191 2.98 -10.52 -23.94
N MET A 192 2.05 -11.47 -24.13
CA MET A 192 2.30 -12.89 -23.87
C MET A 192 3.39 -13.49 -24.76
N LYS A 193 3.60 -12.97 -25.98
CA LYS A 193 4.70 -13.40 -26.86
C LYS A 193 6.07 -13.07 -26.26
N TYR A 194 6.24 -11.88 -25.67
CA TYR A 194 7.48 -11.50 -24.97
C TYR A 194 7.74 -12.37 -23.74
N LEU A 195 6.68 -12.92 -23.15
CA LEU A 195 6.76 -13.87 -22.05
C LEU A 195 7.01 -15.31 -22.51
N ASN A 196 7.08 -15.61 -23.81
CA ASN A 196 7.16 -16.97 -24.35
C ASN A 196 6.04 -17.89 -23.81
N TYR A 197 4.84 -17.34 -23.58
CA TYR A 197 3.68 -18.09 -23.11
C TYR A 197 2.58 -18.09 -24.16
N ASP A 198 2.08 -19.28 -24.50
CA ASP A 198 0.97 -19.45 -25.44
C ASP A 198 -0.36 -19.52 -24.69
N ASN A 199 -1.11 -18.40 -24.73
CA ASN A 199 -2.44 -18.30 -24.14
C ASN A 199 -3.58 -18.45 -25.17
N SER A 200 -3.30 -19.01 -26.35
CA SER A 200 -4.26 -19.16 -27.45
C SER A 200 -5.55 -19.87 -27.06
N LYS A 201 -5.45 -20.93 -26.25
CA LYS A 201 -6.62 -21.71 -25.78
C LYS A 201 -7.63 -20.86 -25.02
N PHE A 202 -7.16 -19.94 -24.18
CA PHE A 202 -8.06 -19.03 -23.45
C PHE A 202 -8.73 -18.03 -24.39
N TYR A 203 -7.98 -17.49 -25.36
CA TYR A 203 -8.55 -16.59 -26.37
C TYR A 203 -9.57 -17.30 -27.27
N GLU A 204 -9.35 -18.57 -27.62
CA GLU A 204 -10.30 -19.39 -28.36
C GLU A 204 -11.58 -19.62 -27.55
N PHE A 205 -11.45 -19.98 -26.27
CA PHE A 205 -12.59 -20.12 -25.35
C PHE A 205 -13.42 -18.83 -25.28
N LEU A 206 -12.77 -17.66 -25.12
CA LEU A 206 -13.46 -16.37 -25.10
C LEU A 206 -14.19 -16.09 -26.43
N LYS A 207 -13.57 -16.37 -27.57
CA LYS A 207 -14.21 -16.23 -28.89
C LYS A 207 -15.42 -17.16 -29.05
N GLU A 208 -15.34 -18.40 -28.56
CA GLU A 208 -16.47 -19.34 -28.53
C GLU A 208 -17.63 -18.83 -27.66
N LYS A 209 -17.35 -18.00 -26.65
CA LYS A 209 -18.33 -17.28 -25.84
C LYS A 209 -18.78 -15.94 -26.45
N ASN A 210 -18.43 -15.67 -27.70
CA ASN A 210 -18.72 -14.44 -28.44
C ASN A 210 -18.04 -13.17 -27.89
N PHE A 211 -16.96 -13.30 -27.12
CA PHE A 211 -16.16 -12.14 -26.74
C PHE A 211 -15.37 -11.59 -27.93
N ILE A 212 -15.29 -10.27 -28.01
CA ILE A 212 -14.40 -9.57 -28.94
C ILE A 212 -13.03 -9.46 -28.28
N ILE A 213 -11.98 -9.92 -28.97
CA ILE A 213 -10.59 -9.83 -28.50
C ILE A 213 -9.83 -8.92 -29.48
N PRO A 214 -9.63 -7.63 -29.14
CA PRO A 214 -8.88 -6.73 -30.00
C PRO A 214 -7.39 -7.12 -30.02
N GLU A 215 -6.82 -7.35 -31.19
CA GLU A 215 -5.41 -7.78 -31.32
C GLU A 215 -4.40 -6.69 -30.93
N LYS A 216 -4.80 -5.41 -31.01
CA LYS A 216 -3.91 -4.25 -30.82
C LYS A 216 -4.50 -3.21 -29.86
N SER A 217 -5.20 -3.67 -28.82
CA SER A 217 -5.64 -2.77 -27.75
C SER A 217 -4.45 -2.31 -26.92
N THR A 218 -4.47 -1.04 -26.52
CA THR A 218 -3.50 -0.42 -25.61
C THR A 218 -4.26 0.23 -24.46
N SER A 219 -3.70 0.19 -23.24
CA SER A 219 -4.22 1.00 -22.15
C SER A 219 -4.06 2.49 -22.45
N ASN A 220 -4.90 3.34 -21.84
CA ASN A 220 -4.76 4.79 -21.97
C ASN A 220 -3.41 5.28 -21.42
N TYR A 221 -2.90 4.62 -20.37
CA TYR A 221 -1.64 4.93 -19.70
C TYR A 221 -0.96 3.65 -19.19
N PRO A 222 0.37 3.65 -19.02
CA PRO A 222 1.13 2.46 -18.61
C PRO A 222 1.11 2.19 -17.10
N MET A 223 0.40 2.99 -16.30
CA MET A 223 0.41 2.91 -14.84
C MET A 223 -1.02 3.03 -14.30
N THR A 224 -1.38 2.17 -13.34
CA THR A 224 -2.75 2.03 -12.79
C THR A 224 -3.33 3.37 -12.31
N HIS A 225 -2.50 4.21 -11.67
CA HIS A 225 -2.86 5.57 -11.22
C HIS A 225 -3.39 6.50 -12.31
N PHE A 226 -3.04 6.28 -13.58
CA PHE A 226 -3.57 7.08 -14.69
C PHE A 226 -4.57 6.28 -15.53
N SER A 227 -4.33 4.98 -15.71
CA SER A 227 -5.17 4.14 -16.58
C SER A 227 -6.58 4.00 -16.02
N ILE A 228 -6.72 3.70 -14.71
CA ILE A 228 -8.03 3.46 -14.11
C ILE A 228 -8.87 4.74 -14.06
N PRO A 229 -8.38 5.89 -13.55
CA PRO A 229 -9.18 7.11 -13.54
C PRO A 229 -9.54 7.58 -14.96
N SER A 230 -8.64 7.40 -15.94
CA SER A 230 -8.90 7.74 -17.34
C SER A 230 -10.03 6.89 -17.93
N SER A 231 -9.97 5.56 -17.77
CA SER A 231 -11.01 4.67 -18.28
C SER A 231 -12.35 4.87 -17.55
N MET A 232 -12.32 5.06 -16.23
CA MET A 232 -13.51 5.30 -15.39
C MET A 232 -14.13 6.69 -15.57
N ASN A 233 -13.49 7.58 -16.33
CA ASN A 233 -14.04 8.87 -16.72
C ASN A 233 -14.21 9.04 -18.24
N MET A 234 -13.81 8.04 -19.03
CA MET A 234 -13.84 8.06 -20.50
C MET A 234 -13.08 9.25 -21.10
N GLU A 235 -12.03 9.71 -20.41
CA GLU A 235 -11.28 10.91 -20.78
C GLU A 235 -9.80 10.72 -20.45
N TYR A 236 -8.91 11.28 -21.27
CA TYR A 236 -7.48 11.30 -20.98
C TYR A 236 -7.20 12.29 -19.84
N VAL A 237 -6.39 11.90 -18.86
CA VAL A 237 -6.04 12.72 -17.69
C VAL A 237 -4.84 13.65 -17.94
N ASN A 238 -4.38 13.77 -19.20
CA ASN A 238 -3.23 14.61 -19.55
C ASN A 238 -3.49 16.11 -19.37
N TYR A 239 -4.74 16.54 -19.24
CA TYR A 239 -5.04 17.95 -18.93
C TYR A 239 -4.53 18.35 -17.53
N LEU A 240 -4.36 17.39 -16.61
CA LEU A 240 -3.86 17.67 -15.26
C LEU A 240 -2.46 18.25 -15.26
N SER A 241 -1.61 17.95 -16.26
CA SER A 241 -0.27 18.55 -16.34
C SER A 241 -0.33 20.06 -16.59
N ASN A 242 -1.39 20.57 -17.23
CA ASN A 242 -1.59 22.01 -17.43
C ASN A 242 -2.02 22.72 -16.13
N ILE A 243 -2.63 21.99 -15.20
CA ILE A 243 -3.13 22.51 -13.91
C ILE A 243 -2.04 22.40 -12.84
N LEU A 244 -1.41 21.23 -12.76
CA LEU A 244 -0.44 20.87 -11.72
C LEU A 244 1.01 21.21 -12.10
N GLY A 245 1.29 21.40 -13.39
CA GLY A 245 2.64 21.49 -13.94
C GLY A 245 3.20 20.13 -14.37
N GLU A 246 4.08 20.13 -15.38
CA GLU A 246 4.67 18.90 -15.95
C GLU A 246 5.58 18.15 -14.96
N ASP A 247 6.18 18.88 -14.00
CA ASP A 247 7.07 18.32 -12.97
C ASP A 247 6.30 17.79 -11.75
N SER A 248 4.97 17.89 -11.75
CA SER A 248 4.14 17.42 -10.64
C SER A 248 4.22 15.91 -10.48
N LYS A 249 4.38 15.46 -9.24
CA LYS A 249 4.48 14.04 -8.89
C LYS A 249 3.24 13.51 -8.20
N THR A 250 2.30 14.37 -7.83
CA THR A 250 1.13 13.98 -7.03
C THR A 250 0.15 13.12 -7.81
N PHE A 251 -0.33 12.06 -7.16
CA PHE A 251 -1.41 11.20 -7.64
C PHE A 251 -2.75 11.54 -6.97
N LEU A 252 -2.80 12.50 -6.05
CA LEU A 252 -4.01 12.81 -5.28
C LEU A 252 -5.19 13.21 -6.18
N PRO A 253 -5.04 14.11 -7.18
CA PRO A 253 -6.16 14.47 -8.06
C PRO A 253 -6.68 13.29 -8.88
N LEU A 254 -5.82 12.34 -9.24
CA LEU A 254 -6.21 11.12 -9.97
C LEU A 254 -7.09 10.20 -9.13
N ARG A 255 -6.81 10.12 -7.82
CA ARG A 255 -7.65 9.37 -6.87
C ARG A 255 -9.03 10.02 -6.72
N GLU A 256 -9.08 11.35 -6.62
CA GLU A 256 -10.34 12.07 -6.52
C GLU A 256 -11.22 11.90 -7.77
N ILE A 257 -10.63 12.05 -8.95
CA ILE A 257 -11.31 11.81 -10.24
C ILE A 257 -11.88 10.39 -10.32
N LEU A 258 -11.19 9.42 -9.73
CA LEU A 258 -11.68 8.05 -9.68
C LEU A 258 -12.85 7.89 -8.72
N TYR A 259 -12.79 8.50 -7.53
CA TYR A 259 -13.89 8.47 -6.56
C TYR A 259 -15.16 9.13 -7.11
N GLU A 260 -15.02 10.16 -7.95
CA GLU A 260 -16.11 10.84 -8.66
C GLU A 260 -16.30 10.32 -10.11
N SER A 261 -16.11 9.02 -10.34
CA SER A 261 -16.16 8.40 -11.66
C SER A 261 -17.42 8.78 -12.48
N LYS A 262 -17.19 9.35 -13.67
CA LYS A 262 -18.24 9.62 -14.66
C LYS A 262 -18.97 8.36 -15.12
N VAL A 263 -18.27 7.23 -15.25
CA VAL A 263 -18.89 5.95 -15.58
C VAL A 263 -19.90 5.53 -14.51
N ILE A 264 -19.52 5.59 -13.22
CA ILE A 264 -20.43 5.30 -12.11
C ILE A 264 -21.63 6.26 -12.12
N SER A 265 -21.38 7.57 -12.22
CA SER A 265 -22.43 8.59 -12.27
C SER A 265 -23.42 8.34 -13.42
N ASN A 266 -22.92 7.99 -14.60
CA ASN A 266 -23.74 7.66 -15.75
C ASN A 266 -24.63 6.43 -15.48
N PHE A 267 -24.06 5.30 -15.03
CA PHE A 267 -24.86 4.12 -14.70
C PHE A 267 -25.87 4.39 -13.59
N LYS A 268 -25.50 5.20 -12.60
CA LYS A 268 -26.41 5.62 -11.54
C LYS A 268 -27.59 6.43 -12.09
N SER A 269 -27.32 7.37 -13.00
CA SER A 269 -28.37 8.18 -13.66
C SER A 269 -29.32 7.33 -14.53
N LEU A 270 -28.82 6.19 -15.02
CA LEU A 270 -29.60 5.19 -15.76
C LEU A 270 -30.44 4.27 -14.83
N GLY A 271 -30.36 4.42 -13.51
CA GLY A 271 -31.12 3.64 -12.55
C GLY A 271 -30.51 2.27 -12.23
N TYR A 272 -29.21 2.09 -12.47
CA TYR A 272 -28.50 0.90 -12.03
C TYR A 272 -28.14 0.98 -10.55
N ASP A 273 -28.10 -0.19 -9.91
CA ASP A 273 -27.39 -0.39 -8.65
C ASP A 273 -25.89 -0.51 -8.93
N ILE A 274 -25.08 0.24 -8.19
CA ILE A 274 -23.63 0.30 -8.36
C ILE A 274 -22.96 -0.57 -7.32
N VAL A 275 -22.24 -1.58 -7.79
CA VAL A 275 -21.49 -2.52 -6.95
C VAL A 275 -20.01 -2.39 -7.26
N ILE A 276 -19.17 -2.22 -6.23
CA ILE A 276 -17.72 -2.24 -6.38
C ILE A 276 -17.10 -3.35 -5.55
N PHE A 277 -16.02 -3.93 -6.04
CA PHE A 277 -15.19 -4.86 -5.28
C PHE A 277 -13.97 -4.13 -4.73
N GLU A 278 -13.66 -4.35 -3.45
CA GLU A 278 -12.40 -3.84 -2.89
C GLU A 278 -11.22 -4.47 -3.63
N SER A 279 -10.33 -3.61 -4.12
CA SER A 279 -9.10 -4.01 -4.82
C SER A 279 -7.85 -3.85 -3.95
N GLY A 280 -7.89 -2.94 -2.97
CA GLY A 280 -6.73 -2.44 -2.22
C GLY A 280 -5.89 -1.39 -2.94
N PHE A 281 -6.32 -0.95 -4.13
CA PHE A 281 -5.67 0.14 -4.87
C PHE A 281 -6.02 1.52 -4.28
N VAL A 282 -7.30 1.73 -3.97
CA VAL A 282 -7.82 2.91 -3.29
C VAL A 282 -8.90 2.48 -2.29
N SER A 283 -9.13 3.29 -1.25
CA SER A 283 -10.17 2.98 -0.24
C SER A 283 -11.56 3.00 -0.90
N PRO A 284 -12.31 1.88 -0.88
CA PRO A 284 -13.58 1.76 -1.59
C PRO A 284 -14.68 2.67 -1.00
N GLU A 285 -14.59 2.97 0.29
CA GLU A 285 -15.51 3.84 1.05
C GLU A 285 -15.58 5.28 0.51
N ASN A 286 -14.57 5.73 -0.22
CA ASN A 286 -14.51 7.10 -0.75
C ASN A 286 -15.23 7.25 -2.10
N PHE A 287 -15.62 6.14 -2.77
CA PHE A 287 -16.35 6.24 -4.04
C PHE A 287 -17.74 6.85 -3.82
N VAL A 288 -18.11 7.77 -4.71
CA VAL A 288 -19.39 8.48 -4.67
C VAL A 288 -20.42 7.73 -5.54
N LEU A 289 -21.68 7.68 -5.08
CA LEU A 289 -22.80 7.00 -5.76
C LEU A 289 -22.69 5.47 -5.85
N VAL A 290 -21.95 4.84 -4.94
CA VAL A 290 -21.88 3.37 -4.79
C VAL A 290 -22.95 2.87 -3.82
N ASP A 291 -23.62 1.78 -4.17
CA ASP A 291 -24.67 1.16 -3.33
C ASP A 291 -24.11 0.02 -2.48
N ASP A 292 -23.23 -0.80 -3.04
CA ASP A 292 -22.63 -1.95 -2.35
C ASP A 292 -21.12 -2.03 -2.55
N ILE A 293 -20.39 -2.23 -1.44
CA ILE A 293 -18.96 -2.58 -1.44
C ILE A 293 -18.83 -4.05 -1.05
N VAL A 294 -18.30 -4.86 -1.96
CA VAL A 294 -18.17 -6.31 -1.81
C VAL A 294 -16.71 -6.69 -1.53
N CYS A 295 -16.53 -7.78 -0.77
CA CYS A 295 -15.21 -8.27 -0.34
C CYS A 295 -14.41 -7.24 0.48
N HIS A 296 -15.11 -6.37 1.21
CA HIS A 296 -14.47 -5.34 2.02
C HIS A 296 -13.76 -5.95 3.24
N GLU A 297 -12.49 -5.61 3.45
CA GLU A 297 -11.73 -6.01 4.63
C GLU A 297 -11.95 -5.04 5.79
N GLU A 298 -12.55 -5.53 6.87
CA GLU A 298 -12.66 -4.77 8.12
C GLU A 298 -11.27 -4.56 8.77
N GLY A 299 -10.97 -3.34 9.22
CA GLY A 299 -9.72 -3.04 9.91
C GLY A 299 -9.41 -1.54 10.05
N ILE A 300 -8.21 -1.24 10.56
CA ILE A 300 -7.67 0.13 10.54
C ILE A 300 -7.12 0.38 9.13
N ASP A 301 -7.81 1.18 8.33
CA ASP A 301 -7.31 1.62 7.02
C ASP A 301 -6.23 2.70 7.23
N SER A 302 -4.96 2.31 7.08
CA SER A 302 -3.83 3.23 7.11
C SER A 302 -2.65 2.67 6.32
N VAL A 303 -2.54 3.10 5.05
CA VAL A 303 -1.43 2.78 4.14
C VAL A 303 -0.08 3.11 4.79
N LEU A 304 0.01 4.24 5.50
CA LEU A 304 1.23 4.66 6.17
C LEU A 304 1.60 3.74 7.34
N LEU A 305 0.65 3.35 8.20
CA LEU A 305 0.91 2.43 9.31
C LEU A 305 1.31 1.04 8.77
N ASP A 306 0.66 0.57 7.72
CA ASP A 306 0.97 -0.69 7.08
C ASP A 306 2.38 -0.69 6.49
N THR A 307 2.77 0.40 5.82
CA THR A 307 4.12 0.54 5.25
C THR A 307 5.18 0.61 6.35
N ILE A 308 4.95 1.35 7.43
CA ILE A 308 5.87 1.37 8.60
C ILE A 308 6.01 -0.03 9.21
N THR A 309 4.89 -0.75 9.34
CA THR A 309 4.88 -2.08 9.94
C THR A 309 5.64 -3.07 9.05
N ARG A 310 5.38 -3.06 7.74
CA ARG A 310 6.05 -3.89 6.73
C ARG A 310 7.55 -3.63 6.65
N THR A 311 7.98 -2.39 6.86
CA THR A 311 9.41 -2.00 6.84
C THR A 311 10.11 -2.13 8.20
N SER A 312 9.44 -2.65 9.23
CA SER A 312 10.00 -2.82 10.58
C SER A 312 10.49 -4.24 10.85
N MET A 313 11.01 -4.51 12.06
CA MET A 313 11.43 -5.86 12.49
C MET A 313 10.30 -6.91 12.47
N ILE A 314 9.03 -6.50 12.47
CA ILE A 314 7.88 -7.42 12.34
C ILE A 314 7.37 -7.53 10.90
N GLY A 315 8.07 -6.91 9.94
CA GLY A 315 7.69 -6.85 8.53
C GLY A 315 7.39 -8.21 7.91
N TYR A 316 8.19 -9.24 8.24
CA TYR A 316 7.97 -10.61 7.77
C TYR A 316 6.54 -11.12 8.06
N PHE A 317 6.03 -10.89 9.27
CA PHE A 317 4.70 -11.34 9.64
C PHE A 317 3.60 -10.53 8.93
N LYS A 318 3.84 -9.22 8.74
CA LYS A 318 2.95 -8.34 8.00
C LYS A 318 2.88 -8.74 6.52
N GLU A 319 4.01 -9.04 5.89
CA GLU A 319 4.05 -9.56 4.50
C GLU A 319 3.24 -10.85 4.36
N ARG A 320 3.45 -11.84 5.23
CA ARG A 320 2.69 -13.12 5.18
C ARG A 320 1.18 -12.90 5.38
N GLN A 321 0.81 -11.95 6.24
CA GLN A 321 -0.59 -11.57 6.44
C GLN A 321 -1.17 -10.86 5.20
N GLU A 322 -0.44 -9.93 4.59
CA GLU A 322 -0.85 -9.22 3.37
C GLU A 322 -1.01 -10.19 2.20
N GLU A 323 -0.10 -11.15 2.02
CA GLU A 323 -0.23 -12.18 0.98
C GLU A 323 -1.51 -13.01 1.14
N GLN A 324 -1.90 -13.31 2.38
CA GLN A 324 -3.15 -14.01 2.63
C GLN A 324 -4.36 -13.14 2.33
N LYS A 325 -4.34 -11.86 2.73
CA LYS A 325 -5.39 -10.88 2.40
C LYS A 325 -5.60 -10.74 0.89
N ILE A 326 -4.51 -10.64 0.12
CA ILE A 326 -4.57 -10.60 -1.36
C ILE A 326 -5.28 -11.85 -1.89
N ARG A 327 -4.91 -13.05 -1.40
CA ARG A 327 -5.58 -14.30 -1.81
C ARG A 327 -7.05 -14.31 -1.46
N ASP A 328 -7.41 -13.93 -0.23
CA ASP A 328 -8.78 -13.92 0.27
C ASP A 328 -9.65 -12.97 -0.56
N ARG A 329 -9.14 -11.77 -0.87
CA ARG A 329 -9.82 -10.78 -1.72
C ARG A 329 -10.07 -11.31 -3.13
N ILE A 330 -9.05 -11.84 -3.80
CA ILE A 330 -9.18 -12.37 -5.17
C ILE A 330 -10.17 -13.54 -5.21
N ASN A 331 -10.07 -14.48 -4.26
CA ASN A 331 -10.98 -15.61 -4.17
C ASN A 331 -12.42 -15.16 -3.87
N CYS A 332 -12.58 -14.15 -3.01
CA CYS A 332 -13.88 -13.55 -2.72
C CYS A 332 -14.50 -12.98 -4.00
N VAL A 333 -13.77 -12.19 -4.79
CA VAL A 333 -14.26 -11.66 -6.08
C VAL A 333 -14.71 -12.80 -7.00
N PHE A 334 -13.88 -13.83 -7.21
CA PHE A 334 -14.23 -14.98 -8.05
C PHE A 334 -15.46 -15.77 -7.59
N SER A 335 -15.74 -15.76 -6.28
CA SER A 335 -16.91 -16.41 -5.71
C SER A 335 -18.17 -15.57 -5.87
N GLU A 336 -18.12 -14.30 -5.47
CA GLU A 336 -19.27 -13.41 -5.37
C GLU A 336 -19.73 -12.87 -6.73
N ILE A 337 -18.80 -12.61 -7.65
CA ILE A 337 -19.13 -12.01 -8.96
C ILE A 337 -20.08 -12.86 -9.79
N LYS A 338 -20.16 -14.18 -9.53
CA LYS A 338 -21.04 -15.12 -10.22
C LYS A 338 -22.52 -14.98 -9.85
N THR A 339 -22.80 -14.43 -8.67
CA THR A 339 -24.15 -14.45 -8.08
C THR A 339 -24.65 -13.09 -7.64
N ILE A 340 -23.80 -12.07 -7.66
CA ILE A 340 -24.11 -10.74 -7.13
C ILE A 340 -25.35 -10.07 -7.78
N GLY A 341 -25.64 -10.39 -9.05
CA GLY A 341 -26.84 -9.91 -9.75
C GLY A 341 -28.14 -10.70 -9.49
N ASN A 342 -28.07 -11.90 -8.90
CA ASN A 342 -29.24 -12.81 -8.85
C ASN A 342 -30.42 -12.32 -8.01
N ASN A 343 -30.20 -11.37 -7.10
CA ASN A 343 -31.21 -10.90 -6.14
C ASN A 343 -31.45 -9.38 -6.22
N LYS A 344 -31.24 -8.78 -7.40
CA LYS A 344 -31.37 -7.35 -7.60
C LYS A 344 -32.62 -7.04 -8.42
N ASP A 345 -33.42 -6.08 -7.94
CA ASP A 345 -34.67 -5.66 -8.58
C ASP A 345 -34.44 -4.72 -9.79
N VAL A 346 -33.25 -4.14 -9.86
CA VAL A 346 -32.76 -3.25 -10.92
C VAL A 346 -31.46 -3.82 -11.49
N PRO A 347 -31.09 -3.51 -12.75
CA PRO A 347 -29.83 -3.98 -13.31
C PRO A 347 -28.64 -3.41 -12.52
N ILE A 348 -27.55 -4.15 -12.46
CA ILE A 348 -26.33 -3.74 -11.74
C ILE A 348 -25.20 -3.32 -12.67
N PHE A 349 -24.43 -2.32 -12.24
CA PHE A 349 -23.11 -2.04 -12.78
C PHE A 349 -22.06 -2.49 -11.75
N VAL A 350 -21.24 -3.46 -12.14
CA VAL A 350 -20.17 -4.00 -11.30
C VAL A 350 -18.84 -3.44 -11.78
N PHE A 351 -18.11 -2.79 -10.87
CA PHE A 351 -16.71 -2.43 -11.08
C PHE A 351 -15.80 -3.34 -10.24
N ALA A 352 -15.03 -4.21 -10.91
CA ALA A 352 -14.12 -5.15 -10.28
C ALA A 352 -12.69 -4.93 -10.78
N HIS A 353 -11.90 -4.17 -10.02
CA HIS A 353 -10.46 -4.07 -10.21
C HIS A 353 -9.76 -5.12 -9.36
N MET A 354 -9.07 -6.07 -9.98
CA MET A 354 -8.41 -7.19 -9.30
C MET A 354 -6.91 -7.06 -9.48
N LEU A 355 -6.15 -7.01 -8.38
CA LEU A 355 -4.68 -6.96 -8.40
C LEU A 355 -4.09 -8.35 -8.71
N ILE A 356 -4.40 -8.89 -9.89
CA ILE A 356 -3.91 -10.17 -10.40
C ILE A 356 -3.81 -10.09 -11.94
N PRO A 357 -2.68 -10.50 -12.56
CA PRO A 357 -1.49 -11.14 -12.00
C PRO A 357 -0.46 -10.21 -11.32
N HIS A 358 -0.81 -8.96 -11.00
CA HIS A 358 0.06 -7.99 -10.31
C HIS A 358 0.85 -8.61 -9.11
N PRO A 359 2.15 -8.29 -8.94
CA PRO A 359 2.97 -8.74 -7.81
C PRO A 359 2.49 -8.19 -6.44
N PRO A 360 2.74 -8.89 -5.31
CA PRO A 360 3.42 -10.17 -5.21
C PRO A 360 2.60 -11.33 -5.80
N ASN A 361 3.26 -12.27 -6.47
CA ASN A 361 2.59 -13.45 -7.02
C ASN A 361 2.31 -14.48 -5.91
N VAL A 362 1.07 -14.52 -5.44
CA VAL A 362 0.61 -15.29 -4.26
C VAL A 362 -0.11 -16.59 -4.62
N PHE A 363 -0.34 -16.85 -5.90
CA PHE A 363 -0.97 -18.06 -6.43
C PHE A 363 -0.04 -18.84 -7.36
N GLY A 364 -0.12 -20.17 -7.29
CA GLY A 364 0.40 -21.08 -8.30
C GLY A 364 -0.59 -21.29 -9.46
N PRO A 365 -0.22 -22.08 -10.47
CA PRO A 365 -1.00 -22.23 -11.70
C PRO A 365 -2.38 -22.89 -11.52
N ASN A 366 -2.66 -23.53 -10.39
CA ASN A 366 -3.96 -24.12 -10.08
C ASN A 366 -4.67 -23.40 -8.91
N GLY A 367 -4.21 -22.21 -8.53
CA GLY A 367 -4.75 -21.44 -7.41
C GLY A 367 -4.25 -21.89 -6.03
N GLU A 368 -3.25 -22.76 -5.97
CA GLU A 368 -2.59 -23.11 -4.72
C GLU A 368 -1.83 -21.91 -4.13
N ALA A 369 -1.79 -21.82 -2.79
CA ALA A 369 -1.11 -20.72 -2.12
C ALA A 369 0.42 -20.82 -2.31
N VAL A 370 1.02 -19.72 -2.79
CA VAL A 370 2.47 -19.55 -2.96
C VAL A 370 2.97 -18.48 -1.99
N ILE A 371 4.18 -18.64 -1.49
CA ILE A 371 4.89 -17.60 -0.74
C ILE A 371 5.90 -16.95 -1.70
N PRO A 372 5.69 -15.68 -2.12
CA PRO A 372 6.64 -14.93 -2.93
C PRO A 372 8.09 -15.05 -2.44
N GLY A 373 9.01 -15.28 -3.36
CA GLY A 373 10.42 -15.53 -3.06
C GLY A 373 10.75 -16.95 -2.57
N ASN A 374 9.75 -17.83 -2.40
CA ASN A 374 9.93 -19.25 -2.12
C ASN A 374 9.07 -20.06 -3.11
N PRO A 375 9.64 -20.53 -4.23
CA PRO A 375 8.87 -21.31 -5.20
C PRO A 375 8.43 -22.67 -4.61
N ILE A 376 7.33 -23.21 -5.13
CA ILE A 376 6.82 -24.55 -4.73
C ILE A 376 7.70 -25.65 -5.33
N SER A 377 8.18 -25.47 -6.57
CA SER A 377 9.30 -26.25 -7.08
C SER A 377 10.55 -25.81 -6.31
N SER A 378 11.43 -26.73 -5.92
CA SER A 378 12.68 -26.44 -5.21
C SER A 378 13.71 -25.63 -6.04
N GLU A 379 13.25 -24.89 -7.04
CA GLU A 379 14.01 -24.05 -7.94
C GLU A 379 14.25 -22.66 -7.32
N ILE A 380 14.96 -21.78 -8.02
CA ILE A 380 15.15 -20.38 -7.62
C ILE A 380 13.90 -19.60 -8.03
N TRP A 381 13.44 -18.65 -7.20
CA TRP A 381 12.28 -17.81 -7.54
C TRP A 381 12.52 -17.05 -8.84
N ASP A 382 11.64 -17.27 -9.83
CA ASP A 382 11.64 -16.56 -11.11
C ASP A 382 10.33 -15.78 -11.24
N GLU A 383 10.42 -14.46 -11.24
CA GLU A 383 9.26 -13.54 -11.30
C GLU A 383 8.45 -13.73 -12.58
N LYS A 384 9.10 -14.08 -13.70
CA LYS A 384 8.43 -14.33 -14.97
C LYS A 384 7.57 -15.59 -14.89
N ILE A 385 8.12 -16.66 -14.30
CA ILE A 385 7.38 -17.91 -14.10
C ILE A 385 6.22 -17.69 -13.12
N ALA A 386 6.45 -17.00 -12.01
CA ALA A 386 5.43 -16.71 -11.01
C ALA A 386 4.28 -15.86 -11.58
N TYR A 387 4.59 -14.86 -12.43
CA TYR A 387 3.58 -14.12 -13.18
C TYR A 387 2.76 -15.02 -14.10
N ILE A 388 3.42 -15.87 -14.91
CA ILE A 388 2.74 -16.80 -15.85
C ILE A 388 1.85 -17.79 -15.08
N ASP A 389 2.28 -18.24 -13.92
CA ASP A 389 1.50 -19.15 -13.09
C ASP A 389 0.22 -18.48 -12.56
N GLN A 390 0.27 -17.22 -12.11
CA GLN A 390 -0.96 -16.50 -11.80
C GLN A 390 -1.85 -16.29 -13.02
N VAL A 391 -1.28 -16.02 -14.20
CA VAL A 391 -2.06 -15.92 -15.46
C VAL A 391 -2.78 -17.22 -15.80
N LYS A 392 -2.22 -18.39 -15.45
CA LYS A 392 -2.89 -19.69 -15.66
C LYS A 392 -4.02 -19.94 -14.66
N PHE A 393 -3.90 -19.40 -13.46
CA PHE A 393 -4.91 -19.55 -12.41
C PHE A 393 -6.17 -18.74 -12.72
N VAL A 394 -5.99 -17.49 -13.16
CA VAL A 394 -7.10 -16.63 -13.64
C VAL A 394 -7.74 -17.23 -14.88
#